data_AF-A0A9E0EZC8-F1
#
_entry.id   AF-A0A9E0EZC8-F1
#
_cell.length_a   1.000
_cell.length_b   1.000
_cell.length_c   1.000
_cell.angle_alpha   90.00
_cell.angle_beta   90.00
_cell.angle_gamma   90.00
#
_symmetry.space_group_name_H-M   'P 1'
#
loop_
_entity.id
_entity.type
_entity.pdbx_description
1 polymer ?
#
loop_
_entity_poly.entity_id
_entity_poly.type
_entity_poly.pdbx_seq_one_letter_code
_entity_poly.pdbx_strand_id
1 'polypeptide(L)'
;MKTLTYLFSFMLIGLISINSSFAQKDYSARLKKEIVKIDAGKYVSNDYQYLKFSNGNTMQIKVSASCPVEVMTRDNFINIYSTVSTMMLLATFAEAGVEIPDMKELDELIGDPDITYNIVMAKNGMQIQVITSQGKENVTMKWDDLFED
;
A
#
# COMPACT_ATOMS: atom_id res chain seq x y z
N MET A 1 64.19 -0.74 -7.89
CA MET A 1 63.07 -1.04 -8.80
C MET A 1 62.07 -2.04 -8.24
N LYS A 2 62.46 -3.17 -7.65
CA LYS A 2 61.51 -4.19 -7.12
C LYS A 2 60.56 -3.66 -6.03
N THR A 3 61.04 -2.80 -5.14
CA THR A 3 60.25 -2.16 -4.07
C THR A 3 59.15 -1.21 -4.58
N LEU A 4 59.36 -0.56 -5.72
CA LEU A 4 58.37 0.33 -6.35
C LEU A 4 57.23 -0.47 -7.01
N THR A 5 57.54 -1.66 -7.53
CA THR A 5 56.57 -2.59 -8.11
C THR A 5 55.62 -3.18 -7.04
N TYR A 6 56.13 -3.50 -5.84
CA TYR A 6 55.29 -3.99 -4.74
C TYR A 6 54.33 -2.91 -4.19
N LEU A 7 54.76 -1.65 -4.15
CA LEU A 7 53.93 -0.51 -3.74
C LEU A 7 52.76 -0.27 -4.70
N PHE A 8 53.00 -0.39 -6.00
CA PHE A 8 51.94 -0.27 -7.01
C PHE A 8 50.96 -1.44 -6.98
N SER A 9 51.45 -2.67 -6.73
CA SER A 9 50.60 -3.86 -6.58
C SER A 9 49.73 -3.81 -5.32
N PHE A 10 50.22 -3.25 -4.21
CA PHE A 10 49.45 -3.10 -2.97
C PHE A 10 48.33 -2.06 -3.12
N MET A 11 48.60 -0.96 -3.84
CA MET A 11 47.61 0.09 -4.11
C MET A 11 46.50 -0.40 -5.06
N LEU A 12 46.83 -1.27 -6.02
CA LEU A 12 45.85 -1.84 -6.95
C LEU A 12 44.90 -2.84 -6.28
N ILE A 13 45.37 -3.62 -5.29
CA ILE A 13 44.53 -4.53 -4.50
C ILE A 13 43.61 -3.73 -3.56
N GLY A 14 44.10 -2.62 -2.99
CA GLY A 14 43.32 -1.73 -2.13
C GLY A 14 42.12 -1.06 -2.82
N LEU A 15 42.25 -0.74 -4.11
CA LEU A 15 41.18 -0.12 -4.92
C LEU A 15 40.05 -1.10 -5.32
N ILE A 16 40.27 -2.42 -5.26
CA ILE A 16 39.24 -3.43 -5.56
C ILE A 16 38.39 -3.74 -4.32
N SER A 17 38.91 -3.48 -3.13
CA SER A 17 38.24 -3.70 -1.84
C SER A 17 37.20 -2.64 -1.44
N ILE A 18 37.02 -1.55 -2.21
CA ILE A 18 35.97 -0.54 -1.94
C ILE A 18 34.58 -0.95 -2.48
N ASN A 19 34.43 -2.17 -3.02
CA ASN A 19 33.15 -2.69 -3.49
C ASN A 19 32.20 -3.13 -2.36
N SER A 20 32.53 -2.90 -1.09
CA SER A 20 31.65 -3.21 0.02
C SER A 20 30.51 -2.19 0.14
N SER A 21 29.31 -2.67 -0.21
CA SER A 21 27.99 -2.15 0.21
C SER A 21 27.35 -1.03 -0.60
N PHE A 22 27.13 -1.26 -1.89
CA PHE A 22 25.77 -1.05 -2.40
C PHE A 22 24.99 -2.34 -2.20
N ALA A 23 24.59 -2.63 -0.96
CA ALA A 23 23.58 -3.66 -0.74
C ALA A 23 22.29 -3.15 -1.39
N GLN A 24 22.04 -3.57 -2.63
CA GLN A 24 20.77 -3.33 -3.29
C GLN A 24 19.69 -3.87 -2.36
N LYS A 25 18.81 -2.98 -1.89
CA LYS A 25 17.67 -3.39 -1.07
C LYS A 25 16.91 -4.46 -1.86
N ASP A 26 16.81 -5.66 -1.29
CA ASP A 26 16.07 -6.74 -1.92
C ASP A 26 14.58 -6.51 -1.72
N TYR A 27 13.91 -6.07 -2.79
CA TYR A 27 12.47 -5.86 -2.82
C TYR A 27 11.71 -7.11 -3.28
N SER A 28 12.37 -8.24 -3.56
CA SER A 28 11.73 -9.43 -4.13
C SER A 28 10.59 -9.94 -3.27
N ALA A 29 10.72 -9.94 -1.95
CA ALA A 29 9.65 -10.37 -1.05
C ALA A 29 8.41 -9.47 -1.19
N ARG A 30 8.63 -8.14 -1.21
CA ARG A 30 7.55 -7.16 -1.38
C ARG A 30 6.85 -7.30 -2.73
N LEU A 31 7.62 -7.46 -3.81
CA LEU A 31 7.07 -7.61 -5.17
C LEU A 31 6.34 -8.95 -5.38
N LYS A 32 6.66 -9.96 -4.57
CA LYS A 32 5.98 -11.27 -4.58
C LYS A 32 4.79 -11.33 -3.61
N LYS A 33 4.57 -10.30 -2.78
CA LYS A 33 3.45 -10.26 -1.85
C LYS A 33 2.14 -10.35 -2.65
N GLU A 34 1.29 -11.29 -2.25
CA GLU A 34 0.00 -11.48 -2.90
C GLU A 34 -0.97 -10.38 -2.46
N ILE A 35 -1.17 -9.40 -3.34
CA ILE A 35 -2.07 -8.26 -3.10
C ILE A 35 -3.54 -8.69 -3.12
N VAL A 36 -3.87 -9.70 -3.95
CA VAL A 36 -5.25 -10.16 -4.15
C VAL A 36 -5.30 -11.67 -4.11
N LYS A 37 -6.18 -12.18 -3.26
CA LYS A 37 -6.49 -13.60 -3.11
C LYS A 37 -7.87 -13.89 -3.68
N ILE A 38 -8.12 -15.14 -4.06
CA ILE A 38 -9.48 -15.60 -4.36
C ILE A 38 -9.98 -16.39 -3.14
N ASP A 39 -11.05 -15.91 -2.52
CA ASP A 39 -11.71 -16.58 -1.40
C ASP A 39 -13.22 -16.64 -1.64
N ALA A 40 -13.81 -17.82 -1.46
CA ALA A 40 -15.23 -18.09 -1.68
C ALA A 40 -15.81 -17.49 -3.00
N GLY A 41 -15.05 -17.58 -4.11
CA GLY A 41 -15.47 -17.06 -5.42
C GLY A 41 -15.37 -15.53 -5.56
N LYS A 42 -14.64 -14.85 -4.68
CA LYS A 42 -14.40 -13.41 -4.74
C LYS A 42 -12.91 -13.10 -4.76
N TYR A 43 -12.52 -12.08 -5.52
CA TYR A 43 -11.28 -11.36 -5.25
C TYR A 43 -11.40 -10.67 -3.90
N VAL A 44 -10.38 -10.81 -3.07
CA VAL A 44 -10.28 -10.19 -1.75
C VAL A 44 -8.89 -9.56 -1.61
N SER A 45 -8.85 -8.31 -1.15
CA SER A 45 -7.63 -7.59 -0.78
C SER A 45 -7.77 -6.99 0.62
N ASN A 46 -6.67 -6.95 1.36
CA ASN A 46 -6.58 -6.23 2.62
C ASN A 46 -5.24 -5.52 2.69
N ASP A 47 -5.27 -4.21 2.96
CA ASP A 47 -4.09 -3.41 3.26
C ASP A 47 -4.24 -2.77 4.64
N TYR A 48 -3.11 -2.65 5.32
CA TYR A 48 -3.02 -2.06 6.65
C TYR A 48 -1.97 -0.97 6.62
N GLN A 49 -2.32 0.21 7.11
CA GLN A 49 -1.43 1.37 7.13
C GLN A 49 -1.30 1.90 8.55
N TYR A 50 -0.06 2.18 8.95
CA TYR A 50 0.26 2.93 10.15
C TYR A 50 0.65 4.35 9.76
N LEU A 51 0.01 5.33 10.37
CA LEU A 51 0.25 6.74 10.14
C LEU A 51 0.84 7.37 11.39
N LYS A 52 1.88 8.19 11.20
CA LYS A 52 2.44 9.04 12.25
C LYS A 52 2.37 10.50 11.83
N PHE A 53 1.59 11.27 12.57
CA PHE A 53 1.40 12.70 12.34
C PHE A 53 2.53 13.52 13.00
N SER A 54 2.74 14.74 12.52
CA SER A 54 3.78 15.65 13.03
C SER A 54 3.57 16.04 14.50
N ASN A 55 2.31 16.05 14.96
CA ASN A 55 1.95 16.29 16.37
C ASN A 55 2.20 15.08 17.29
N GLY A 56 2.72 13.97 16.76
CA GLY A 56 3.00 12.74 17.51
C GLY A 56 1.83 11.78 17.63
N ASN A 57 0.62 12.16 17.20
CA ASN A 57 -0.51 11.25 17.14
C ASN A 57 -0.26 10.16 16.10
N THR A 58 -0.92 9.02 16.29
CA THR A 58 -0.76 7.84 15.45
C THR A 58 -2.12 7.26 15.10
N MET A 59 -2.23 6.64 13.94
CA MET A 59 -3.46 6.02 13.47
C MET A 59 -3.18 4.72 12.73
N GLN A 60 -4.04 3.72 12.88
CA GLN A 60 -4.08 2.51 12.07
C GLN A 60 -5.29 2.54 11.15
N ILE A 61 -5.05 2.38 9.85
CA ILE A 61 -6.09 2.29 8.83
C ILE A 61 -6.12 0.89 8.27
N LYS A 62 -7.33 0.33 8.17
CA LYS A 62 -7.60 -0.90 7.42
C LYS A 62 -8.32 -0.55 6.13
N VAL A 63 -7.83 -1.05 5.01
CA VAL A 63 -8.54 -1.03 3.75
C VAL A 63 -8.83 -2.47 3.38
N SER A 64 -10.09 -2.78 3.08
CA SER A 64 -10.51 -4.09 2.60
C SER A 64 -11.31 -3.92 1.33
N ALA A 65 -11.11 -4.81 0.37
CA ALA A 65 -11.90 -4.82 -0.85
C ALA A 65 -12.35 -6.22 -1.23
N SER A 66 -13.55 -6.34 -1.77
CA SER A 66 -14.06 -7.59 -2.30
C SER A 66 -14.89 -7.42 -3.57
N CYS A 67 -14.77 -8.39 -4.48
CA CYS A 67 -15.54 -8.44 -5.72
C CYS A 67 -15.75 -9.89 -6.17
N PRO A 68 -16.96 -10.33 -6.56
CA PRO A 68 -17.13 -11.63 -7.20
C PRO A 68 -16.28 -11.77 -8.47
N VAL A 69 -15.65 -12.93 -8.66
CA VAL A 69 -14.69 -13.13 -9.77
C VAL A 69 -15.35 -13.06 -11.15
N GLU A 70 -16.66 -13.27 -11.22
CA GLU A 70 -17.48 -13.17 -12.42
C GLU A 70 -17.84 -11.73 -12.82
N VAL A 71 -17.63 -10.76 -11.93
CA VAL A 71 -18.03 -9.35 -12.16
C VAL A 71 -16.96 -8.58 -12.93
N MET A 72 -15.67 -8.81 -12.63
CA MET A 72 -14.57 -8.09 -13.28
C MET A 72 -13.31 -8.94 -13.33
N THR A 73 -12.31 -8.50 -14.11
CA THR A 73 -10.99 -9.13 -14.10
C THR A 73 -10.22 -8.75 -12.84
N ARG A 74 -9.25 -9.58 -12.45
CA ARG A 74 -8.35 -9.30 -11.32
C ARG A 74 -7.63 -7.95 -11.47
N ASP A 75 -7.21 -7.61 -12.68
CA ASP A 75 -6.47 -6.37 -12.93
C ASP A 75 -7.35 -5.13 -12.78
N ASN A 76 -8.60 -5.19 -13.25
CA ASN A 76 -9.56 -4.11 -13.02
C ASN A 76 -9.92 -3.99 -11.54
N PHE A 77 -10.06 -5.11 -10.82
CA PHE A 77 -10.24 -5.09 -9.38
C PHE A 77 -9.09 -4.36 -8.68
N ILE A 78 -7.83 -4.71 -9.01
CA ILE A 78 -6.65 -4.04 -8.44
C ILE A 78 -6.63 -2.56 -8.77
N ASN A 79 -6.93 -2.18 -10.01
CA ASN A 79 -6.93 -0.78 -10.44
C ASN A 79 -7.96 0.05 -9.65
N ILE A 80 -9.23 -0.37 -9.65
CA ILE A 80 -10.30 0.35 -8.96
C ILE A 80 -10.03 0.38 -7.46
N TYR A 81 -9.64 -0.75 -6.88
CA TYR A 81 -9.29 -0.85 -5.47
C TYR A 81 -8.21 0.15 -5.08
N SER A 82 -7.08 0.14 -5.79
CA SER A 82 -5.93 0.98 -5.47
C SER A 82 -6.27 2.47 -5.62
N THR A 83 -7.00 2.82 -6.68
CA THR A 83 -7.43 4.19 -6.98
C THR A 83 -8.36 4.72 -5.90
N VAL A 84 -9.44 3.98 -5.60
CA VAL A 84 -10.42 4.39 -4.58
C VAL A 84 -9.76 4.46 -3.20
N SER A 85 -8.93 3.49 -2.84
CA SER A 85 -8.25 3.48 -1.55
C SER A 85 -7.35 4.70 -1.38
N THR A 86 -6.63 5.08 -2.44
CA THR A 86 -5.78 6.28 -2.45
C THR A 86 -6.63 7.55 -2.31
N MET A 87 -7.75 7.65 -3.03
CA MET A 87 -8.67 8.79 -2.92
C MET A 87 -9.24 8.93 -1.51
N MET A 88 -9.67 7.82 -0.89
CA MET A 88 -10.20 7.82 0.47
C MET A 88 -9.15 8.26 1.51
N LEU A 89 -7.91 7.76 1.39
CA LEU A 89 -6.81 8.18 2.27
C LEU A 89 -6.53 9.69 2.13
N LEU A 90 -6.46 10.20 0.90
CA LEU A 90 -6.25 11.62 0.65
C LEU A 90 -7.40 12.48 1.17
N ALA A 91 -8.64 12.05 0.98
CA ALA A 91 -9.83 12.75 1.49
C ALA A 91 -9.78 12.84 3.02
N THR A 92 -9.42 11.76 3.70
CA THR A 92 -9.29 11.76 5.16
C THR A 92 -8.19 12.71 5.66
N PHE A 93 -7.07 12.84 4.94
CA PHE A 93 -6.05 13.83 5.29
C PHE A 93 -6.52 15.27 5.06
N ALA A 94 -7.23 15.50 3.95
CA ALA A 94 -7.81 16.80 3.64
C ALA A 94 -8.84 17.24 4.69
N GLU A 95 -9.75 16.35 5.11
CA GLU A 95 -10.75 16.61 6.14
C GLU A 95 -10.14 16.86 7.51
N ALA A 96 -9.07 16.14 7.86
CA ALA A 96 -8.33 16.38 9.09
C ALA A 96 -7.54 17.70 9.08
N GLY A 97 -7.40 18.35 7.93
CA GLY A 97 -6.64 19.59 7.78
C GLY A 97 -5.16 19.42 8.11
N VAL A 98 -4.64 18.21 7.98
CA VAL A 98 -3.26 17.84 8.34
C VAL A 98 -2.40 17.66 7.10
N GLU A 99 -1.12 17.96 7.23
CA GLU A 99 -0.12 17.53 6.24
C GLU A 99 -0.10 15.99 6.14
N ILE A 100 0.26 15.48 4.97
CA ILE A 100 0.34 14.03 4.71
C ILE A 100 1.29 13.39 5.74
N PRO A 101 0.81 12.44 6.57
CA PRO A 101 1.61 11.83 7.63
C PRO A 101 2.70 10.90 7.07
N ASP A 102 3.69 10.57 7.92
CA ASP A 102 4.59 9.45 7.62
C ASP A 102 3.77 8.15 7.61
N MET A 103 3.69 7.52 6.44
CA MET A 103 2.85 6.34 6.18
C MET A 103 3.73 5.11 6.04
N LYS A 104 3.39 4.06 6.78
CA LYS A 104 4.05 2.75 6.69
C LYS A 104 3.03 1.65 6.52
N GLU A 105 3.30 0.80 5.54
CA GLU A 105 2.56 -0.44 5.35
C GLU A 105 2.81 -1.37 6.53
N LEU A 106 1.73 -1.99 7.03
CA LEU A 106 1.77 -3.05 8.03
C LEU A 106 1.42 -4.39 7.38
N ASP A 107 2.03 -5.46 7.86
CA ASP A 107 1.64 -6.82 7.45
C ASP A 107 0.34 -7.29 8.14
N GLU A 108 0.13 -6.85 9.38
CA GLU A 108 -1.09 -7.06 10.16
C GLU A 108 -1.34 -5.87 11.09
N LEU A 109 -2.58 -5.72 11.58
CA LEU A 109 -2.90 -4.69 12.56
C LEU A 109 -2.32 -5.04 13.93
N ILE A 110 -1.80 -4.03 14.63
CA ILE A 110 -1.28 -4.17 16.00
C ILE A 110 -2.43 -4.20 17.02
N GLY A 111 -3.60 -3.67 16.65
CA GLY A 111 -4.83 -3.62 17.45
C GLY A 111 -6.04 -3.34 16.57
N ASP A 112 -7.06 -2.68 17.11
CA ASP A 112 -8.22 -2.26 16.31
C ASP A 112 -7.84 -1.09 15.37
N PRO A 113 -8.35 -1.07 14.13
CA PRO A 113 -8.14 0.05 13.24
C PRO A 113 -8.99 1.24 13.67
N ASP A 114 -8.42 2.45 13.62
CA ASP A 114 -9.14 3.69 13.88
C ASP A 114 -10.13 4.01 12.77
N ILE A 115 -9.78 3.64 11.52
CA ILE A 115 -10.62 3.77 10.33
C ILE A 115 -10.55 2.47 9.54
N THR A 116 -11.72 1.95 9.15
CA THR A 116 -11.83 0.88 8.15
C THR A 116 -12.58 1.39 6.93
N TYR A 117 -11.95 1.29 5.76
CA TYR A 117 -12.63 1.40 4.47
C TYR A 117 -12.91 0.01 3.93
N ASN A 118 -14.19 -0.35 3.82
CA ASN A 118 -14.61 -1.61 3.23
C ASN A 118 -15.25 -1.36 1.86
N ILE A 119 -14.54 -1.72 0.81
CA ILE A 119 -14.91 -1.51 -0.60
C ILE A 119 -15.55 -2.80 -1.13
N VAL A 120 -16.85 -2.75 -1.41
CA VAL A 120 -17.59 -3.88 -1.99
C VAL A 120 -17.96 -3.54 -3.42
N MET A 121 -17.37 -4.25 -4.37
CA MET A 121 -17.65 -4.10 -5.79
C MET A 121 -18.62 -5.19 -6.25
N ALA A 122 -19.64 -4.79 -6.99
CA ALA A 122 -20.71 -5.65 -7.47
C ALA A 122 -21.02 -5.35 -8.95
N LYS A 123 -21.96 -6.10 -9.53
CA LYS A 123 -22.29 -6.01 -10.95
C LYS A 123 -22.67 -4.59 -11.42
N ASN A 124 -23.36 -3.81 -10.57
CA ASN A 124 -23.94 -2.51 -10.97
C ASN A 124 -23.19 -1.30 -10.39
N GLY A 125 -22.13 -1.52 -9.63
CA GLY A 125 -21.41 -0.43 -8.97
C GLY A 125 -20.61 -0.94 -7.77
N MET A 126 -20.25 0.00 -6.92
CA MET A 126 -19.54 -0.28 -5.68
C MET A 126 -20.14 0.48 -4.50
N GLN A 127 -19.93 -0.08 -3.32
CA GLN A 127 -20.21 0.58 -2.06
C GLN A 127 -18.93 0.63 -1.22
N ILE A 128 -18.63 1.82 -0.70
CA ILE A 128 -17.57 2.05 0.27
C ILE A 128 -18.23 2.23 1.63
N GLN A 129 -17.83 1.42 2.60
CA GLN A 129 -18.28 1.58 3.99
C GLN A 129 -17.10 2.16 4.78
N VAL A 130 -17.30 3.35 5.34
CA VAL A 130 -16.33 4.00 6.22
C VAL A 130 -16.76 3.72 7.64
N ILE A 131 -15.93 3.03 8.40
CA ILE A 131 -16.20 2.65 9.78
C ILE A 131 -15.15 3.32 10.66
N THR A 132 -15.59 4.10 11.63
CA THR A 132 -14.75 4.78 12.61
C THR A 132 -15.30 4.54 14.02
N SER A 133 -14.62 5.04 15.04
CA SER A 133 -15.15 5.05 16.40
C SER A 133 -16.46 5.85 16.56
N GLN A 134 -16.76 6.76 15.62
CA GLN A 134 -17.96 7.60 15.65
C GLN A 134 -19.17 6.95 14.97
N GLY A 135 -18.96 5.93 14.14
CA GLY A 135 -20.04 5.23 13.47
C GLY A 135 -19.66 4.62 12.14
N LYS A 136 -20.69 4.34 11.33
CA LYS A 136 -20.57 3.75 10.01
C LYS A 136 -21.31 4.59 8.99
N GLU A 137 -20.62 4.94 7.91
CA GLU A 137 -21.18 5.63 6.76
C GLU A 137 -21.02 4.79 5.50
N ASN A 138 -21.97 4.88 4.59
CA ASN A 138 -21.94 4.17 3.31
C ASN A 138 -22.00 5.16 2.16
N VAL A 139 -21.04 5.06 1.25
CA VAL A 139 -21.03 5.78 -0.03
C VAL A 139 -21.27 4.75 -1.12
N THR A 140 -22.24 4.99 -2.01
CA THR A 140 -22.54 4.08 -3.12
C THR A 140 -22.32 4.83 -4.43
N MET A 141 -21.61 4.19 -5.36
CA MET A 141 -21.30 4.72 -6.68
C MET A 141 -21.67 3.69 -7.72
N LYS A 142 -22.33 4.09 -8.81
CA LYS A 142 -22.55 3.19 -9.94
C LYS A 142 -21.31 3.15 -10.82
N TRP A 143 -21.21 2.13 -11.66
CA TRP A 143 -20.16 2.08 -12.68
C TRP A 143 -20.32 3.19 -13.71
N ASP A 144 -21.56 3.51 -14.08
CA ASP A 144 -21.85 4.60 -15.02
C ASP A 144 -21.27 5.93 -14.48
N ASP A 145 -21.43 6.23 -13.19
CA ASP A 145 -20.88 7.44 -12.57
C ASP A 145 -19.34 7.51 -12.57
N LEU A 146 -18.66 6.36 -12.71
CA LEU A 146 -17.20 6.24 -12.66
C LEU A 146 -16.56 6.20 -14.05
N PHE A 147 -17.29 5.71 -15.06
CA PHE A 147 -16.77 5.44 -16.40
C PHE A 147 -17.44 6.26 -17.50
N GLU A 148 -18.52 6.98 -17.22
CA GLU A 148 -19.05 7.98 -18.16
C GLU A 148 -18.24 9.28 -18.08
N ASP A 149 -17.79 9.75 -19.24
CA ASP A 149 -17.14 11.06 -19.45
C ASP A 149 -18.17 12.22 -19.38
#